data_AF-A0A967LND5-F1
#
_entry.id   AF-A0A967LND5-F1
#
_cell.length_a   1.000
_cell.length_b   1.000
_cell.length_c   1.000
_cell.angle_alpha   90.00
_cell.angle_beta   90.00
_cell.angle_gamma   90.00
#
_symmetry.space_group_name_H-M   'P 1'
#
loop_
_entity.id
_entity.type
_entity.pdbx_description
1 polymer ?
#
loop_
_entity_poly.entity_id
_entity_poly.type
_entity_poly.pdbx_seq_one_letter_code
_entity_poly.pdbx_strand_id
1 'polypeptide(L)'
;HHDRRLEVARSLGAERVVNTAAADLLDTVDGWTGGVGADVVVECIGRPELWEQAFGLVATGGELLAYGGCPADTEACFATERIHYGEVDVKGAFHYGRHD
;
A
#
# COMPACT_ATOMS: atom_id res chain seq x y z
N HIS A 1 5.58 18.20 10.05
CA HIS A 1 5.97 17.75 8.70
C HIS A 1 4.91 16.89 8.04
N HIS A 2 4.28 15.96 8.79
CA HIS A 2 3.16 15.14 8.30
C HIS A 2 1.93 15.97 7.91
N ASP A 3 1.48 16.90 8.75
CA ASP A 3 0.23 17.64 8.48
C ASP A 3 0.28 18.47 7.20
N ARG A 4 1.41 19.15 6.93
CA ARG A 4 1.63 19.88 5.67
C ARG A 4 1.57 18.95 4.44
N ARG A 5 2.11 17.73 4.52
CA ARG A 5 2.03 16.76 3.42
C ARG A 5 0.58 16.29 3.19
N LEU A 6 -0.18 16.12 4.27
CA LEU A 6 -1.61 15.76 4.20
C LEU A 6 -2.46 16.90 3.61
N GLU A 7 -2.15 18.16 3.94
CA GLU A 7 -2.77 19.32 3.29
C GLU A 7 -2.51 19.36 1.79
N VAL A 8 -1.27 19.11 1.37
CA VAL A 8 -0.93 19.01 -0.05
C VAL A 8 -1.69 17.86 -0.72
N ALA A 9 -1.75 16.67 -0.11
CA ALA A 9 -2.51 15.54 -0.65
C ALA A 9 -3.99 15.88 -0.85
N ARG A 10 -4.63 16.56 0.12
CA ARG A 10 -6.00 17.06 -0.02
C ARG A 10 -6.13 18.05 -1.17
N SER A 11 -5.18 18.99 -1.31
CA SER A 11 -5.20 19.98 -2.41
C SER A 11 -5.07 19.35 -3.80
N LEU A 12 -4.47 18.15 -3.88
CA LEU A 12 -4.33 17.37 -5.10
C LEU A 12 -5.51 16.41 -5.35
N GLY A 13 -6.53 16.40 -4.48
CA GLY A 13 -7.76 15.64 -4.69
C GLY A 13 -7.94 14.39 -3.81
N ALA A 14 -7.08 14.15 -2.83
CA ALA A 14 -7.30 13.06 -1.88
C ALA A 14 -8.55 13.34 -1.02
N GLU A 15 -9.58 12.48 -1.13
CA GLU A 15 -10.82 12.59 -0.34
C GLU A 15 -10.54 12.43 1.15
N ARG A 16 -9.69 11.45 1.49
CA ARG A 16 -9.35 11.10 2.87
C ARG A 16 -7.85 10.99 3.01
N VAL A 17 -7.35 11.41 4.17
CA VAL A 17 -5.93 11.35 4.52
C VAL A 17 -5.82 11.05 6.01
N VAL A 18 -4.79 10.31 6.39
CA VAL A 18 -4.55 9.88 7.79
C VAL A 18 -3.12 10.20 8.20
N ASN A 19 -2.96 10.70 9.43
CA ASN A 19 -1.65 10.86 10.04
C ASN A 19 -1.33 9.60 10.86
N THR A 20 -0.45 8.76 10.35
CA THR A 20 -0.07 7.47 10.98
C THR A 20 0.73 7.64 12.28
N ALA A 21 1.12 8.87 12.65
CA ALA A 21 1.67 9.14 13.98
C ALA A 21 0.58 9.24 15.07
N ALA A 22 -0.69 9.38 14.69
CA ALA A 22 -1.80 9.60 15.60
C ALA A 22 -2.89 8.52 15.51
N ALA A 23 -2.90 7.72 14.45
CA ALA A 23 -3.89 6.66 14.22
C ALA A 23 -3.24 5.45 13.55
N ASP A 24 -3.79 4.26 13.80
CA ASP A 24 -3.41 3.06 13.09
C ASP A 24 -3.96 3.08 11.66
N LEU A 25 -3.13 2.69 10.69
CA LEU A 25 -3.47 2.76 9.28
C LEU A 25 -4.49 1.69 8.86
N LEU A 26 -4.35 0.46 9.38
CA LEU A 26 -5.24 -0.66 9.04
C LEU A 26 -6.63 -0.38 9.58
N ASP A 27 -6.75 -0.05 10.87
CA ASP A 27 -8.03 0.29 11.50
C ASP A 27 -8.73 1.46 10.79
N THR A 28 -7.95 2.45 10.36
CA THR A 28 -8.50 3.62 9.66
C THR A 28 -9.05 3.24 8.28
N VAL A 29 -8.30 2.46 7.50
CA VAL A 29 -8.73 2.03 6.16
C VAL A 29 -9.87 1.03 6.24
N ASP A 30 -9.87 0.13 7.22
CA ASP A 30 -11.01 -0.75 7.50
C ASP A 30 -12.27 0.06 7.79
N GLY A 31 -12.18 1.07 8.65
CA GLY A 31 -13.30 1.98 8.91
C GLY A 31 -13.78 2.73 7.66
N TRP A 32 -12.89 3.06 6.73
CA TRP A 32 -13.24 3.73 5.48
C TRP A 32 -13.89 2.81 4.45
N THR A 33 -13.52 1.54 4.44
CA THR A 33 -13.91 0.53 3.44
C THR A 33 -14.97 -0.44 3.96
N GLY A 34 -15.37 -0.33 5.23
CA GLY A 34 -16.30 -1.27 5.87
C GLY A 34 -15.68 -2.65 6.09
N GLY A 35 -14.36 -2.72 6.30
CA GLY A 35 -13.60 -3.95 6.50
C GLY A 35 -13.33 -4.76 5.23
N VAL A 36 -13.60 -4.19 4.05
CA VAL A 36 -13.35 -4.86 2.76
C VAL A 36 -11.88 -4.75 2.34
N GLY A 37 -11.21 -3.66 2.73
CA GLY A 37 -9.91 -3.27 2.18
C GLY A 37 -10.04 -2.44 0.90
N ALA A 38 -8.91 -2.04 0.35
CA ALA A 38 -8.82 -1.24 -0.88
C ALA A 38 -8.60 -2.12 -2.12
N ASP A 39 -9.29 -1.82 -3.22
CA ASP A 39 -9.12 -2.55 -4.49
C ASP A 39 -7.68 -2.43 -5.03
N VAL A 40 -7.07 -1.26 -4.86
CA VAL A 40 -5.69 -0.98 -5.26
C VAL A 40 -4.98 -0.20 -4.16
N VAL A 41 -3.78 -0.65 -3.80
CA VAL A 41 -2.88 0.02 -2.86
C VAL A 41 -1.58 0.36 -3.57
N VAL A 42 -1.12 1.61 -3.47
CA VAL A 42 0.16 2.05 -4.04
C VAL A 42 1.10 2.46 -2.92
N GLU A 43 2.20 1.72 -2.77
CA GLU A 43 3.23 1.97 -1.76
C GLU A 43 4.38 2.77 -2.40
N CYS A 44 4.68 3.97 -1.87
CA CYS A 44 5.60 4.93 -2.50
C CYS A 44 6.83 5.29 -1.66
N ILE A 45 7.07 4.62 -0.53
CA ILE A 45 8.17 4.89 0.41
C ILE A 45 9.32 3.92 0.20
N GLY A 46 9.05 2.63 -0.06
CA GLY A 46 10.07 1.62 -0.33
C GLY A 46 10.77 1.12 0.94
N ARG A 47 9.99 0.56 1.86
CA ARG A 47 10.50 -0.17 3.03
C ARG A 47 9.76 -1.50 3.16
N PRO A 48 10.43 -2.61 3.51
CA PRO A 48 9.79 -3.92 3.60
C PRO A 48 8.58 -3.92 4.54
N GLU A 49 8.71 -3.35 5.73
CA GLU A 49 7.60 -3.27 6.70
C GLU A 49 6.39 -2.51 6.15
N LEU A 50 6.61 -1.54 5.26
CA LEU A 50 5.54 -0.77 4.63
C LEU A 50 4.92 -1.50 3.44
N TRP A 51 5.68 -2.33 2.72
CA TRP A 51 5.10 -3.25 1.74
C TRP A 51 4.18 -4.26 2.41
N GLU A 52 4.60 -4.83 3.54
CA GLU A 52 3.80 -5.78 4.32
C GLU A 52 2.53 -5.10 4.87
N GLN A 53 2.66 -3.90 5.44
CA GLN A 53 1.52 -3.12 5.90
C GLN A 53 0.57 -2.76 4.74
N ALA A 54 1.11 -2.35 3.58
CA ALA A 54 0.34 -2.03 2.40
C ALA A 54 -0.42 -3.25 1.85
N PHE A 55 0.22 -4.43 1.85
CA PHE A 55 -0.44 -5.70 1.51
C PHE A 55 -1.61 -6.00 2.46
N GLY A 56 -1.47 -5.67 3.75
CA GLY A 56 -2.55 -5.73 4.74
C GLY A 56 -3.81 -4.94 4.36
N LEU A 57 -3.67 -3.84 3.63
CA LEU A 57 -4.76 -2.96 3.24
C LEU A 57 -5.54 -3.44 1.99
N VAL A 58 -5.00 -4.41 1.24
CA VAL A 58 -5.57 -4.82 -0.05
C VAL A 58 -6.83 -5.69 0.14
N ALA A 59 -7.89 -5.41 -0.60
CA ALA A 59 -9.08 -6.27 -0.62
C ALA A 59 -8.79 -7.63 -1.26
N THR A 60 -9.63 -8.64 -0.98
CA THR A 60 -9.65 -9.88 -1.77
C THR A 60 -9.89 -9.55 -3.26
N GLY A 61 -9.05 -10.10 -4.14
CA GLY A 61 -9.04 -9.81 -5.58
C GLY A 61 -8.38 -8.49 -5.97
N GLY A 62 -7.79 -7.78 -4.99
CA GLY A 62 -7.14 -6.48 -5.19
C GLY A 62 -5.66 -6.57 -5.53
N GLU A 63 -5.03 -5.40 -5.65
CA GLU A 63 -3.64 -5.28 -6.07
C GLU A 63 -2.82 -4.37 -5.13
N LEU A 64 -1.61 -4.81 -4.80
CA LEU A 64 -0.54 -3.96 -4.29
C LEU A 64 0.44 -3.59 -5.42
N LEU A 65 0.53 -2.30 -5.72
CA LEU A 65 1.62 -1.72 -6.52
C LEU A 65 2.73 -1.24 -5.59
N ALA A 66 3.81 -2.02 -5.52
CA ALA A 66 5.05 -1.69 -4.84
C ALA A 66 5.90 -0.74 -5.69
N TYR A 67 5.58 0.55 -5.65
CA TYR A 67 6.22 1.59 -6.44
C TYR A 67 7.54 2.07 -5.82
N GLY A 68 7.56 2.26 -4.49
CA GLY A 68 8.76 2.58 -3.74
C GLY A 68 9.70 1.38 -3.69
N GLY A 69 10.91 1.51 -4.24
CA GLY A 69 11.91 0.44 -4.20
C GLY A 69 12.54 0.30 -2.82
N CYS A 70 12.48 -0.90 -2.24
CA CYS A 70 13.21 -1.23 -1.02
C CYS A 70 14.73 -1.26 -1.24
N PRO A 71 15.54 -1.03 -0.19
CA PRO A 71 16.99 -1.25 -0.26
C PRO A 71 17.34 -2.66 -0.72
N ALA A 72 18.49 -2.80 -1.38
CA ALA A 72 19.02 -4.10 -1.77
C ALA A 72 19.18 -5.02 -0.55
N ASP A 73 19.10 -6.34 -0.78
CA ASP A 73 19.27 -7.37 0.24
C ASP A 73 18.25 -7.29 1.39
N THR A 74 17.03 -6.83 1.09
CA THR A 74 15.89 -6.85 2.00
C THR A 74 14.77 -7.76 1.49
N GLU A 75 13.95 -8.27 2.41
CA GLU A 75 12.84 -9.17 2.11
C GLU A 75 11.56 -8.64 2.76
N ALA A 76 10.43 -8.80 2.08
CA ALA A 76 9.09 -8.56 2.61
C ALA A 76 8.30 -9.88 2.60
N CYS A 77 7.58 -10.17 3.68
CA CYS A 77 6.83 -11.40 3.88
C CYS A 77 5.33 -11.18 3.63
N PHE A 78 4.73 -11.96 2.74
CA PHE A 78 3.30 -11.88 2.44
C PHE A 78 2.58 -13.17 2.82
N ALA A 79 1.33 -13.03 3.29
CA ALA A 79 0.49 -14.18 3.61
C ALA A 79 0.12 -14.93 2.31
N THR A 80 0.65 -16.14 2.15
CA THR A 80 0.46 -16.98 0.96
C THR A 80 -1.01 -17.32 0.71
N GLU A 81 -1.80 -17.48 1.77
CA GLU A 81 -3.26 -17.69 1.68
C GLU A 81 -3.95 -16.53 0.97
N ARG A 82 -3.57 -15.29 1.26
CA ARG A 82 -4.15 -14.09 0.63
C ARG A 82 -3.72 -13.96 -0.82
N ILE A 83 -2.50 -14.35 -1.15
CA ILE A 83 -2.06 -14.40 -2.55
C ILE A 83 -2.87 -15.45 -3.33
N HIS A 84 -2.99 -16.67 -2.79
CA HIS A 84 -3.59 -17.77 -3.55
C HIS A 84 -5.12 -17.77 -3.53
N TYR A 85 -5.73 -17.80 -2.34
CA TYR A 85 -7.18 -17.88 -2.17
C TYR A 85 -7.85 -16.51 -2.09
N GLY A 86 -7.09 -15.49 -1.66
CA GLY A 86 -7.53 -14.11 -1.70
C GLY A 86 -7.32 -13.44 -3.05
N GLU A 87 -6.72 -14.11 -4.04
CA GLU A 87 -6.40 -13.56 -5.37
C GLU A 87 -5.74 -12.17 -5.31
N VAL A 88 -4.89 -11.93 -4.31
CA VAL A 88 -4.19 -10.64 -4.15
C VAL A 88 -2.94 -10.62 -5.02
N ASP A 89 -2.90 -9.66 -5.94
CA ASP A 89 -1.74 -9.38 -6.79
C ASP A 89 -0.71 -8.51 -6.07
N VAL A 90 0.58 -8.80 -6.26
CA VAL A 90 1.69 -7.92 -5.86
C VAL A 90 2.55 -7.62 -7.08
N LYS A 91 2.62 -6.35 -7.47
CA LYS A 91 3.32 -5.87 -8.67
C LYS A 91 4.39 -4.85 -8.28
N GLY A 92 5.60 -5.00 -8.81
CA GLY A 92 6.65 -3.99 -8.69
C GLY A 92 6.59 -2.98 -9.83
N ALA A 93 7.04 -1.74 -9.58
CA ALA A 93 7.26 -0.74 -10.63
C ALA A 93 8.74 -0.40 -10.74
N PHE A 94 9.34 -0.63 -11.91
CA PHE A 94 10.71 -0.19 -12.19
C PHE A 94 10.86 0.27 -13.65
N HIS A 95 11.75 1.23 -13.86
CA HIS A 95 11.91 2.09 -15.05
C HIS A 95 11.94 1.42 -16.44
N TYR A 96 12.16 0.11 -16.55
CA TYR A 96 12.30 -0.58 -17.82
C TYR A 96 11.25 -1.67 -17.95
N GLY A 97 10.34 -1.51 -18.92
CA GLY A 97 9.73 -2.66 -19.56
C GLY A 97 10.85 -3.43 -20.27
N ARG A 98 10.81 -4.77 -20.24
CA ARG A 98 11.61 -5.56 -21.17
C ARG A 98 11.28 -5.07 -22.58
N HIS A 99 12.19 -4.32 -23.18
CA HIS A 99 12.39 -4.47 -24.62
C HIS A 99 13.16 -5.78 -24.74
N ASP A 100 12.41 -6.78 -25.21
CA ASP A 100 12.87 -8.09 -25.69
C ASP A 100 13.14 -9.13 -24.58
#